data_AF-A0A915JTV8-F1
#
_entry.id   AF-A0A915JTV8-F1
#
_cell.length_a   1.000
_cell.length_b   1.000
_cell.length_c   1.000
_cell.angle_alpha   90.00
_cell.angle_beta   90.00
_cell.angle_gamma   90.00
#
_symmetry.space_group_name_H-M   'P 1'
#
loop_
_entity.id
_entity.type
_entity.pdbx_description
1 polymer ?
#
loop_
_entity_poly.entity_id
_entity_poly.type
_entity_poly.pdbx_seq_one_letter_code
_entity_poly.pdbx_strand_id
1 'polypeptide(L)'
;MVGELDVESFIDQAQELGLYVIVRPGPYICAEWEFGGLPAWLLSDHRMKVRSSYSGFLTAVQDYFSVLLPKLAAKQFSYGGPIVAFQIENEYYAYGRDVEYLRALKDLFTEMGLVELLFVSDGPKDLIKMNTSTILSGVLATVNEQVTKMLKHRLMVESWGHKV
;
A
#
# COMPACT_ATOMS: atom_id res chain seq x y z
N MET A 1 -28.94 -6.90 -2.61
CA MET A 1 -28.00 -7.70 -1.82
C MET A 1 -26.63 -7.15 -2.07
N VAL A 2 -25.92 -6.76 -1.01
CA VAL A 2 -24.48 -6.43 -1.08
C VAL A 2 -23.74 -7.75 -1.29
N GLY A 3 -22.92 -7.86 -2.33
CA GLY A 3 -22.06 -9.03 -2.53
C GLY A 3 -20.80 -8.95 -1.68
N GLU A 4 -20.15 -10.08 -1.41
CA GLU A 4 -18.91 -10.13 -0.60
C GLU A 4 -17.74 -9.33 -1.22
N LEU A 5 -17.85 -8.95 -2.50
CA LEU A 5 -16.82 -8.20 -3.26
C LEU A 5 -17.22 -6.74 -3.53
N ASP A 6 -18.20 -6.21 -2.81
CA ASP A 6 -18.66 -4.83 -2.96
C ASP A 6 -17.94 -3.88 -1.99
N VAL A 7 -16.74 -3.45 -2.39
CA VAL A 7 -15.93 -2.51 -1.61
C VAL A 7 -16.59 -1.15 -1.44
N GLU A 8 -17.44 -0.73 -2.38
CA GLU A 8 -18.12 0.57 -2.32
C GLU A 8 -19.12 0.57 -1.17
N SER A 9 -19.97 -0.46 -1.10
CA SER A 9 -20.92 -0.64 -0.01
C SER A 9 -20.25 -0.84 1.35
N PHE A 10 -19.09 -1.49 1.41
CA PHE A 10 -18.32 -1.63 2.65
C PHE A 10 -17.83 -0.27 3.18
N ILE A 11 -17.34 0.58 2.28
CA ILE A 11 -16.89 1.93 2.63
C ILE A 11 -18.07 2.81 3.04
N ASP A 12 -19.22 2.70 2.36
CA ASP A 12 -20.43 3.44 2.71
C ASP A 12 -20.92 3.09 4.13
N GLN A 13 -20.88 1.81 4.51
CA GLN A 13 -21.21 1.41 5.89
C GLN A 13 -20.23 1.98 6.92
N ALA A 14 -18.93 2.06 6.60
CA ALA A 14 -17.97 2.71 7.49
C ALA A 14 -18.31 4.20 7.69
N GLN A 15 -18.73 4.89 6.62
CA GLN A 15 -19.20 6.28 6.69
C GLN A 15 -20.46 6.42 7.55
N GLU A 16 -21.45 5.55 7.38
CA GLU A 16 -22.69 5.53 8.20
C GLU A 16 -22.39 5.36 9.69
N LEU A 17 -21.33 4.61 10.02
CA LEU A 17 -20.83 4.42 11.39
C LEU A 17 -19.93 5.55 11.90
N GLY A 18 -19.66 6.57 11.08
CA GLY A 18 -18.78 7.70 11.43
C GLY A 18 -17.30 7.33 11.50
N LEU A 19 -16.87 6.29 10.78
CA LEU A 19 -15.47 5.84 10.73
C LEU A 19 -14.75 6.43 9.52
N TYR A 20 -13.50 6.85 9.74
CA TYR A 20 -12.58 7.14 8.65
C TYR A 20 -12.01 5.85 8.06
N VAL A 21 -11.67 5.90 6.77
CA VAL A 21 -11.14 4.76 6.03
C VAL A 21 -9.74 5.07 5.49
N ILE A 22 -8.82 4.14 5.70
CA ILE A 22 -7.51 4.12 5.04
C ILE A 22 -7.54 2.94 4.08
N VAL A 23 -7.29 3.19 2.79
CA VAL A 23 -7.34 2.14 1.76
C VAL A 23 -5.92 1.73 1.37
N ARG A 24 -5.68 0.42 1.28
CA ARG A 24 -4.41 -0.17 0.83
C ARG A 24 -4.69 -1.01 -0.43
N PRO A 25 -4.88 -0.37 -1.60
CA PRO A 25 -5.46 -1.04 -2.77
C PRO A 25 -4.51 -1.97 -3.53
N GLY A 26 -3.23 -2.04 -3.13
CA GLY A 26 -2.23 -2.93 -3.75
C GLY A 26 -1.36 -2.24 -4.81
N PRO A 27 -1.00 -2.93 -5.91
CA PRO A 27 -1.65 -4.14 -6.47
C PRO A 27 -1.28 -5.44 -5.76
N TYR A 28 -0.16 -5.48 -5.05
CA TYR A 28 0.20 -6.56 -4.13
C TYR A 28 -0.14 -6.13 -2.70
N ILE A 29 -0.84 -6.97 -1.94
CA ILE A 29 -1.30 -6.65 -0.57
C ILE A 29 -0.67 -7.54 0.51
N CYS A 30 0.04 -8.60 0.12
CA CYS A 30 0.48 -9.65 1.04
C CYS A 30 -0.72 -10.26 1.78
N ALA A 31 -0.93 -9.88 3.05
CA ALA A 31 -2.05 -10.25 3.91
C ALA A 31 -2.25 -11.76 4.09
N GLU A 32 -1.18 -12.55 3.88
CA GLU A 32 -1.22 -14.02 3.93
C GLU A 32 -2.33 -14.60 3.02
N TRP A 33 -2.63 -13.87 1.93
CA TRP A 33 -3.64 -14.23 0.96
C TRP A 33 -3.03 -14.88 -0.29
N GLU A 34 -3.85 -15.62 -1.02
CA GLU A 34 -3.43 -16.34 -2.23
C GLU A 34 -2.68 -15.40 -3.19
N PHE A 35 -1.45 -15.78 -3.53
CA PHE A 35 -0.48 -15.02 -4.31
C PHE A 35 -0.36 -13.52 -3.93
N GLY A 36 -0.57 -13.20 -2.66
CA GLY A 36 -0.54 -11.83 -2.14
C GLY A 36 -1.58 -10.89 -2.77
N GLY A 37 -2.70 -11.46 -3.22
CA GLY A 37 -3.78 -10.76 -3.93
C GLY A 37 -3.56 -10.63 -5.44
N LEU A 38 -2.40 -11.03 -5.96
CA LEU A 38 -2.15 -11.01 -7.40
C LEU A 38 -2.91 -12.15 -8.09
N PRO A 39 -3.49 -11.92 -9.27
CA PRO A 39 -4.21 -12.97 -9.97
C PRO A 39 -3.25 -13.98 -10.61
N ALA A 40 -3.55 -15.27 -10.44
CA ALA A 40 -2.70 -16.37 -10.91
C ALA A 40 -2.43 -16.35 -12.43
N TRP A 41 -3.32 -15.76 -13.24
CA TRP A 41 -3.15 -15.69 -14.69
C TRP A 41 -1.91 -14.89 -15.11
N LEU A 42 -1.37 -14.02 -14.26
CA LEU A 42 -0.09 -13.33 -14.50
C LEU A 42 1.05 -14.32 -14.75
N LEU A 43 0.98 -15.52 -14.15
CA LEU A 43 1.98 -16.57 -14.30
C LEU A 43 1.96 -17.25 -15.68
N SER A 44 0.95 -16.96 -16.52
CA SER A 44 0.86 -17.49 -17.88
C SER A 44 1.89 -16.86 -18.82
N ASP A 45 2.37 -15.65 -18.51
CA ASP A 45 3.49 -15.03 -19.22
C ASP A 45 4.82 -15.49 -18.61
N HIS A 46 5.59 -16.29 -19.36
CA HIS A 46 6.88 -16.81 -18.93
C HIS A 46 7.95 -15.74 -18.66
N ARG A 47 7.72 -14.49 -19.11
CA ARG A 47 8.61 -13.35 -18.86
C ARG A 47 8.14 -12.46 -17.72
N MET A 48 7.02 -12.81 -17.07
CA MET A 48 6.40 -12.00 -16.03
C MET A 48 7.38 -11.70 -14.91
N LYS A 49 7.45 -10.42 -14.53
CA LYS A 49 8.16 -9.93 -13.35
C LYS A 49 7.17 -9.12 -12.52
N VAL A 50 6.50 -9.80 -11.60
CA VAL A 50 5.54 -9.13 -10.70
C VAL A 50 6.25 -8.09 -9.83
N ARG A 51 5.50 -7.05 -9.44
CA ARG A 51 5.98 -5.96 -8.59
C ARG A 51 7.25 -5.28 -9.16
N SER A 52 7.23 -4.99 -10.46
CA SER A 52 8.33 -4.34 -11.17
C SER A 52 7.83 -3.46 -12.30
N SER A 53 8.73 -2.70 -12.92
CA SER A 53 8.47 -1.86 -14.11
C SER A 53 8.32 -2.66 -15.40
N TYR A 54 8.22 -3.99 -15.33
CA TYR A 54 7.92 -4.81 -16.50
C TYR A 54 6.59 -4.40 -17.11
N SER A 55 6.59 -4.04 -18.40
CA SER A 55 5.41 -3.49 -19.08
C SER A 55 4.19 -4.40 -19.00
N GLY A 56 4.35 -5.72 -19.14
CA GLY A 56 3.24 -6.67 -19.02
C GLY A 56 2.59 -6.65 -17.64
N PHE A 57 3.37 -6.41 -16.57
CA PHE A 57 2.84 -6.25 -15.23
C PHE A 57 2.16 -4.89 -15.05
N LEU A 58 2.80 -3.80 -15.49
CA LEU A 58 2.24 -2.45 -15.38
C LEU A 58 0.92 -2.30 -16.15
N THR A 59 0.79 -2.91 -17.34
CA THR A 59 -0.48 -2.93 -18.09
C THR A 59 -1.58 -3.63 -17.29
N ALA A 60 -1.30 -4.81 -16.74
CA ALA A 60 -2.27 -5.53 -15.90
C ALA A 60 -2.71 -4.72 -14.66
N VAL A 61 -1.77 -4.01 -14.03
CA VAL A 61 -2.05 -3.13 -12.89
C VAL A 61 -2.90 -1.94 -13.30
N GLN A 62 -2.56 -1.30 -14.43
CA GLN A 62 -3.34 -0.19 -14.98
C GLN A 62 -4.77 -0.64 -15.30
N ASP A 63 -4.96 -1.79 -15.94
CA ASP A 63 -6.28 -2.33 -16.28
C ASP A 63 -7.13 -2.53 -15.01
N TYR A 64 -6.55 -3.16 -13.97
CA TYR A 64 -7.21 -3.33 -12.68
C TYR A 64 -7.58 -2.00 -12.03
N PHE A 65 -6.63 -1.05 -11.96
CA PHE A 65 -6.86 0.24 -11.31
C PHE A 65 -7.76 1.18 -12.09
N SER A 66 -7.85 1.04 -13.41
CA SER A 66 -8.80 1.79 -14.24
C SER A 66 -10.26 1.55 -13.84
N VAL A 67 -10.55 0.40 -13.22
CA VAL A 67 -11.87 0.07 -12.68
C VAL A 67 -11.98 0.42 -11.19
N LEU A 68 -10.98 0.03 -10.38
CA LEU A 68 -11.05 0.20 -8.92
C LEU A 68 -10.92 1.65 -8.48
N LEU A 69 -9.91 2.37 -8.97
CA LEU A 69 -9.56 3.68 -8.41
C LEU A 69 -10.65 4.74 -8.63
N PRO A 70 -11.36 4.83 -9.76
CA PRO A 70 -12.46 5.79 -9.91
C PRO A 70 -13.58 5.60 -8.88
N LYS A 71 -13.89 4.35 -8.51
CA LYS A 71 -14.88 4.03 -7.47
C LYS A 71 -14.44 4.55 -6.10
N LEU A 72 -13.16 4.37 -5.78
CA LEU A 72 -12.57 4.87 -4.52
C LEU A 72 -12.43 6.40 -4.53
N ALA A 73 -12.09 6.99 -5.67
CA ALA A 73 -11.89 8.42 -5.82
C ALA A 73 -13.15 9.21 -5.47
N ALA A 74 -14.33 8.70 -5.84
CA ALA A 74 -15.63 9.29 -5.50
C ALA A 74 -15.95 9.30 -3.99
N LYS A 75 -15.22 8.52 -3.17
CA LYS A 75 -15.45 8.35 -1.73
C LYS A 75 -14.37 8.99 -0.87
N GLN A 76 -13.55 9.87 -1.45
CA GLN A 76 -12.52 10.62 -0.72
C GLN A 76 -13.12 11.68 0.19
N PHE A 77 -12.43 11.96 1.31
CA PHE A 77 -12.85 12.93 2.31
C PHE A 77 -12.98 14.35 1.75
N SER A 78 -12.08 14.74 0.85
CA SER A 78 -12.13 16.00 0.11
C SER A 78 -13.40 16.17 -0.74
N TYR A 79 -14.09 15.07 -1.03
CA TYR A 79 -15.37 15.04 -1.75
C TYR A 79 -16.56 14.63 -0.87
N GLY A 80 -16.39 14.63 0.46
CA GLY A 80 -17.43 14.31 1.43
C GLY A 80 -17.59 12.82 1.77
N GLY A 81 -16.70 11.95 1.30
CA GLY A 81 -16.64 10.53 1.69
C GLY A 81 -15.77 10.28 2.94
N PRO A 82 -15.56 9.01 3.34
CA PRO A 82 -14.82 8.69 4.56
C PRO A 82 -13.33 8.41 4.35
N ILE A 83 -12.85 8.32 3.09
CA ILE A 83 -11.46 7.89 2.82
C ILE A 83 -10.49 9.06 3.04
N VAL A 84 -9.51 8.86 3.91
CA VAL A 84 -8.54 9.91 4.31
C VAL A 84 -7.11 9.65 3.87
N ALA A 85 -6.78 8.43 3.43
CA ALA A 85 -5.44 8.09 2.96
C ALA A 85 -5.42 6.84 2.08
N PHE A 86 -4.43 6.78 1.19
CA PHE A 86 -4.15 5.63 0.33
C PHE A 86 -2.70 5.16 0.45
N GLN A 87 -2.51 3.85 0.55
CA GLN A 87 -1.18 3.27 0.50
C GLN A 87 -0.76 2.91 -0.92
N ILE A 88 0.44 3.32 -1.31
CA ILE A 88 1.11 2.88 -2.53
C ILE A 88 1.90 1.61 -2.21
N GLU A 89 1.60 0.52 -2.92
CA GLU A 89 2.29 -0.77 -2.74
C GLU A 89 2.18 -1.29 -1.28
N ASN A 90 2.91 -2.36 -0.97
CA ASN A 90 2.98 -2.96 0.35
C ASN A 90 4.38 -3.53 0.63
N GLU A 91 5.12 -2.88 1.54
CA GLU A 91 6.42 -3.35 2.01
C GLU A 91 7.39 -3.63 0.85
N TYR A 92 7.48 -2.66 -0.07
CA TYR A 92 8.18 -2.88 -1.33
C TYR A 92 9.68 -3.07 -1.13
N TYR A 93 10.29 -2.39 -0.15
CA TYR A 93 11.73 -2.46 0.05
C TYR A 93 12.19 -3.76 0.71
N ALA A 94 11.27 -4.55 1.27
CA ALA A 94 11.52 -5.93 1.63
C ALA A 94 11.64 -6.86 0.41
N TYR A 95 11.12 -6.44 -0.75
CA TYR A 95 11.10 -7.21 -2.00
C TYR A 95 12.11 -6.70 -3.04
N GLY A 96 12.09 -5.41 -3.33
CA GLY A 96 12.79 -4.82 -4.47
C GLY A 96 13.13 -3.35 -4.27
N ARG A 97 13.71 -2.75 -5.33
CA ARG A 97 14.11 -1.33 -5.36
C ARG A 97 13.85 -0.69 -6.72
N ASP A 98 12.89 -1.21 -7.48
CA ASP A 98 12.48 -0.61 -8.74
C ASP A 98 11.75 0.72 -8.49
N VAL A 99 12.47 1.82 -8.69
CA VAL A 99 11.94 3.16 -8.46
C VAL A 99 10.93 3.55 -9.52
N GLU A 100 11.12 3.12 -10.78
CA GLU A 100 10.21 3.44 -11.87
C GLU A 100 8.86 2.76 -11.68
N TYR A 101 8.86 1.54 -11.13
CA TYR A 101 7.63 0.88 -10.71
C TYR A 101 6.85 1.69 -9.67
N LEU A 102 7.51 2.13 -8.60
CA LEU A 102 6.82 2.90 -7.55
C LEU A 102 6.30 4.25 -8.06
N ARG A 103 7.05 4.91 -8.95
CA ARG A 103 6.60 6.15 -9.61
C ARG A 103 5.38 5.88 -10.48
N ALA A 104 5.40 4.85 -11.30
CA ALA A 104 4.26 4.48 -12.14
C ALA A 104 2.99 4.21 -11.30
N LEU A 105 3.11 3.55 -10.15
CA LEU A 105 1.97 3.37 -9.25
C LEU A 105 1.44 4.70 -8.69
N LYS A 106 2.35 5.58 -8.23
CA LYS A 106 1.97 6.90 -7.73
C LYS A 106 1.27 7.72 -8.82
N ASP A 107 1.83 7.71 -10.03
CA ASP A 107 1.29 8.46 -11.17
C ASP A 107 -0.11 7.95 -11.50
N LEU A 108 -0.32 6.63 -11.58
CA LEU A 108 -1.65 6.02 -11.75
C LEU A 108 -2.65 6.47 -10.67
N PHE A 109 -2.23 6.53 -9.40
CA PHE A 109 -3.10 7.00 -8.31
C PHE A 109 -3.53 8.45 -8.54
N THR A 110 -2.59 9.32 -8.89
CA THR A 110 -2.88 10.74 -9.13
C THR A 110 -3.70 10.98 -10.40
N GLU A 111 -3.37 10.29 -11.50
CA GLU A 111 -4.08 10.39 -12.78
C GLU A 111 -5.53 9.89 -12.68
N MET A 112 -5.79 8.92 -11.82
CA MET A 112 -7.13 8.37 -11.55
C MET A 112 -7.91 9.17 -10.48
N GLY A 113 -7.39 10.32 -10.07
CA GLY A 113 -8.12 11.29 -9.23
C GLY A 113 -7.98 11.09 -7.73
N LEU A 114 -6.99 10.34 -7.25
CA LEU A 114 -6.68 10.29 -5.82
C LEU A 114 -5.94 11.57 -5.40
N VAL A 115 -6.50 12.26 -4.41
CA VAL A 115 -6.03 13.56 -3.89
C VAL A 115 -5.68 13.52 -2.40
N GLU A 116 -6.16 12.50 -1.68
CA GLU A 116 -5.87 12.33 -0.25
C GLU A 116 -4.41 11.94 0.01
N LEU A 117 -4.04 11.91 1.30
CA LEU A 117 -2.70 11.54 1.74
C LEU A 117 -2.26 10.20 1.13
N LEU A 118 -1.19 10.25 0.34
CA LEU A 118 -0.50 9.06 -0.14
C LEU A 118 0.60 8.67 0.84
N PHE A 119 0.71 7.37 1.14
CA PHE A 119 1.78 6.85 1.98
C PHE A 119 2.33 5.52 1.49
N VAL A 120 3.51 5.14 1.99
CA VAL A 120 4.12 3.82 1.85
C VAL A 120 4.36 3.24 3.24
N SER A 121 4.33 1.91 3.36
CA SER A 121 4.68 1.22 4.60
C SER A 121 5.79 0.20 4.36
N ASP A 122 6.82 0.20 5.19
CA ASP A 122 7.93 -0.75 5.11
C ASP A 122 8.50 -1.08 6.50
N GLY A 123 9.35 -2.11 6.58
CA GLY A 123 10.12 -2.39 7.78
C GLY A 123 11.08 -1.24 8.13
N PRO A 124 11.45 -1.06 9.41
CA PRO A 124 12.26 0.10 9.83
C PRO A 124 13.63 0.13 9.16
N LYS A 125 14.25 -1.05 9.00
CA LYS A 125 15.55 -1.18 8.33
C LYS A 125 15.46 -0.88 6.84
N ASP A 126 14.28 -1.04 6.25
CA ASP A 126 14.07 -0.91 4.81
C ASP A 126 13.70 0.53 4.45
N LEU A 127 12.94 1.22 5.31
CA LEU A 127 12.74 2.66 5.20
C LEU A 127 14.02 3.49 5.37
N ILE A 128 14.94 3.10 6.26
CA ILE A 128 16.24 3.80 6.38
C ILE A 128 17.03 3.75 5.05
N LYS A 129 16.82 2.69 4.26
CA LYS A 129 17.45 2.54 2.94
C LYS A 129 16.69 3.27 1.84
N MET A 130 15.49 3.79 2.14
CA MET A 130 14.62 4.47 1.22
C MET A 130 14.84 5.98 1.34
N ASN A 131 15.27 6.62 0.24
CA ASN A 131 15.25 8.07 0.14
C ASN A 131 13.86 8.52 -0.35
N THR A 132 12.82 8.23 0.45
CA THR A 132 11.40 8.49 0.13
C THR A 132 11.15 9.91 -0.32
N SER A 133 11.73 10.87 0.39
CA SER A 133 11.59 12.31 0.13
C SER A 133 12.04 12.72 -1.27
N THR A 134 12.99 11.98 -1.86
CA THR A 134 13.49 12.23 -3.23
C THR A 134 12.80 11.34 -4.26
N ILE A 135 12.46 10.10 -3.91
CA ILE A 135 11.93 9.10 -4.85
C ILE A 135 10.43 9.26 -5.08
N LEU A 136 9.66 9.51 -4.01
CA LEU A 136 8.21 9.72 -4.02
C LEU A 136 7.88 10.99 -3.23
N SER A 137 8.26 12.14 -3.78
CA SER A 137 7.95 13.44 -3.15
C SER A 137 6.45 13.57 -2.86
N GLY A 138 6.10 14.08 -1.68
CA GLY A 138 4.72 14.23 -1.22
C GLY A 138 4.08 12.94 -0.67
N VAL A 139 4.84 11.84 -0.55
CA VAL A 139 4.34 10.56 0.00
C VAL A 139 4.89 10.35 1.42
N LEU A 140 3.99 10.09 2.38
CA LEU A 140 4.36 9.82 3.76
C LEU A 140 5.00 8.43 3.90
N ALA A 141 6.08 8.32 4.65
CA ALA A 141 6.71 7.04 4.99
C ALA A 141 6.21 6.54 6.35
N THR A 142 5.73 5.31 6.44
CA THR A 142 5.28 4.67 7.69
C THR A 142 6.00 3.34 7.93
N VAL A 143 6.15 2.95 9.19
CA VAL A 143 6.90 1.74 9.59
C VAL A 143 5.93 0.66 10.07
N ASN A 144 6.14 -0.58 9.62
CA ASN A 144 5.52 -1.77 10.18
C ASN A 144 6.47 -2.45 11.18
N GLU A 145 6.05 -2.58 12.44
CA GLU A 145 6.79 -3.30 13.48
C GLU A 145 5.86 -4.24 14.28
N GLN A 146 6.34 -5.46 14.54
CA GLN A 146 5.67 -6.39 15.44
C GLN A 146 6.07 -6.13 16.90
N VAL A 147 5.10 -6.09 17.80
CA VAL A 147 5.26 -5.78 19.24
C VAL A 147 6.29 -6.69 19.94
N THR A 148 6.42 -7.96 19.52
CA THR A 148 7.40 -8.91 20.07
C THR A 148 8.86 -8.49 19.85
N LYS A 149 9.16 -7.70 18.81
CA LYS A 149 10.52 -7.16 18.58
C LYS A 149 10.79 -5.92 19.44
N MET A 150 9.79 -5.07 19.65
CA MET A 150 9.90 -3.91 20.56
C MET A 150 10.22 -4.33 22.00
N LEU A 151 9.54 -5.38 22.51
CA LEU A 151 9.78 -5.88 23.87
C LEU A 151 11.21 -6.44 24.05
N LYS A 152 11.77 -7.12 23.03
CA LYS A 152 13.18 -7.56 23.07
C LYS A 152 14.15 -6.38 23.07
N HIS A 153 13.87 -5.31 22.33
CA HIS A 153 14.71 -4.12 22.32
C HIS A 153 14.69 -3.41 23.69
N ARG A 154 13.50 -3.31 24.31
CA ARG A 154 13.35 -2.75 25.66
C ARG A 154 14.10 -3.56 26.74
N LEU A 155 13.97 -4.89 26.74
CA LEU A 155 14.68 -5.78 27.67
C LEU A 155 16.21 -5.74 27.47
N MET A 156 16.69 -5.52 26.24
CA MET A 156 18.11 -5.34 25.96
C MET A 156 18.64 -3.98 26.43
N VAL A 157 17.84 -2.90 26.37
CA VAL A 157 18.25 -1.59 26.90
C VAL A 157 18.23 -1.58 28.43
N GLU A 158 17.24 -2.21 29.06
CA GLU A 158 17.13 -2.33 30.52
C GLU A 158 18.25 -3.22 31.11
N SER A 159 18.71 -4.24 30.39
CA SER A 159 19.84 -5.09 30.85
C SER A 159 21.23 -4.44 30.75
N TRP A 160 21.35 -3.30 30.05
CA TRP A 160 22.59 -2.50 29.98
C TRP A 160 22.62 -1.34 30.99
N GLY A 161 21.52 -1.10 31.73
CA GLY A 161 21.42 -0.03 32.75
C GLY A 161 22.05 -0.35 34.11
N HIS A 162 22.66 -1.52 34.29
CA HIS A 162 23.30 -1.92 35.55
C HIS A 162 24.75 -2.37 35.35
N LYS A 163 25.61 -1.42 35.01
CA LYS A 163 27.05 -1.49 35.35
C LYS A 163 27.50 -0.10 35.82
N VAL A 164 27.34 0.13 37.12
CA VAL A 164 28.15 1.07 37.90
C VAL A 164 28.97 0.22 38.86
#